data_AF-A0A0R1Y480-F1
#
_entry.id   AF-A0A0R1Y480-F1
#
_cell.length_a   1.000
_cell.length_b   1.000
_cell.length_c   1.000
_cell.angle_alpha   90.00
_cell.angle_beta   90.00
_cell.angle_gamma   90.00
#
_symmetry.space_group_name_H-M   'P 1'
#
loop_
_entity.id
_entity.type
_entity.pdbx_description
1 polymer ?
#
loop_
_entity_poly.entity_id
_entity_poly.type
_entity_poly.pdbx_seq_one_letter_code
_entity_poly.pdbx_strand_id
1 'polypeptide(L)'
;MTTGITTITLDNQQTWTQVADLNPVTIGALTQDFKLPAKFIGYMNDKRERARLEYDEITGFWLLIFREIYPLSGKQYETLPMSFVFNQKQLITASIKPAHYADQAIPELTQEIQDHRIDTTFELLCAYILRMVTAYFDAIDAIDDARTSLEDISGRPTDKEITQLTNLSKSLIYITTATNNSLIALRQLQLSSDSRQDVLVLNAKEKARLGDAIVEVSQALQMAQIATDIVDRVENAYNNMLNNRLNETMRFLTIWSIVLMIPPIVSGFYGMNVKLPLADGPFAWILTIIWSLLAIGLLIWRFYRNSDL
;
A
#
# COMPACT_ATOMS: atom_id res chain seq x y z
N MET A 1 9.64 -32.26 22.96
CA MET A 1 9.06 -30.97 22.54
C MET A 1 10.19 -30.15 21.96
N THR A 2 10.32 -30.15 20.63
CA THR A 2 11.28 -29.32 19.90
C THR A 2 10.83 -27.88 20.06
N THR A 3 11.64 -27.04 20.70
CA THR A 3 11.36 -25.62 20.92
C THR A 3 11.04 -24.94 19.58
N GLY A 4 9.78 -24.54 19.38
CA GLY A 4 9.32 -23.80 18.21
C GLY A 4 8.49 -24.59 17.17
N ILE A 5 8.19 -25.87 17.41
CA ILE A 5 7.27 -26.66 16.57
C ILE A 5 6.10 -27.19 17.41
N THR A 6 4.88 -26.95 16.94
CA THR A 6 3.64 -27.46 17.56
C THR A 6 2.88 -28.29 16.54
N THR A 7 2.55 -29.54 16.86
CA THR A 7 1.79 -30.42 15.97
C THR A 7 0.45 -30.80 16.60
N ILE A 8 -0.62 -30.67 15.82
CA ILE A 8 -1.99 -31.04 16.15
C ILE A 8 -2.42 -32.13 15.16
N THR A 9 -3.00 -33.22 15.66
CA THR A 9 -3.57 -34.28 14.81
C THR A 9 -5.08 -34.10 14.74
N LEU A 10 -5.62 -34.07 13.52
CA LEU A 10 -7.05 -33.99 13.23
C LEU A 10 -7.68 -35.40 13.30
N ASP A 11 -9.00 -35.48 13.41
CA ASP A 11 -9.74 -36.75 13.55
C ASP A 11 -9.51 -37.71 12.38
N ASN A 12 -9.30 -37.16 11.17
CA ASN A 12 -9.00 -37.93 9.97
C ASN A 12 -7.54 -38.41 9.88
N GLN A 13 -6.78 -38.31 10.99
CA GLN A 13 -5.35 -38.65 11.11
C GLN A 13 -4.39 -37.75 10.33
N GLN A 14 -4.88 -36.68 9.69
CA GLN A 14 -3.99 -35.67 9.13
C GLN A 14 -3.36 -34.84 10.24
N THR A 15 -2.19 -34.27 9.96
CA THR A 15 -1.44 -33.50 10.96
C THR A 15 -1.24 -32.06 10.50
N TRP A 16 -1.50 -31.13 11.40
CA TRP A 16 -1.13 -29.73 11.24
C TRP A 16 0.09 -29.43 12.10
N THR A 17 1.16 -28.95 11.49
CA THR A 17 2.38 -28.54 12.20
C THR A 17 2.64 -27.06 11.99
N GLN A 18 2.71 -26.34 13.10
CA GLN A 18 3.06 -24.93 13.14
C GLN A 18 4.55 -24.77 13.46
N VAL A 19 5.22 -23.93 12.69
CA VAL A 19 6.63 -23.58 12.86
C VAL A 19 6.70 -22.10 13.21
N ALA A 20 7.01 -21.81 14.47
CA ALA A 20 7.05 -20.43 14.98
C ALA A 20 8.36 -19.70 14.64
N ASP A 21 9.46 -20.45 14.45
CA ASP A 21 10.77 -19.91 14.10
C ASP A 21 11.56 -20.91 13.26
N LEU A 22 12.20 -20.42 12.20
CA LEU A 22 13.06 -21.18 11.29
C LEU A 22 14.52 -21.05 11.72
N ASN A 23 14.88 -21.78 12.78
CA ASN A 23 16.25 -21.90 13.26
C ASN A 23 16.89 -23.23 12.82
N PRO A 24 18.21 -23.43 12.96
CA PRO A 24 18.87 -24.66 12.50
C PRO A 24 18.27 -25.95 13.09
N VAL A 25 17.70 -25.90 14.30
CA VAL A 25 17.06 -27.07 14.94
C VAL A 25 15.73 -27.38 14.27
N THR A 26 14.86 -26.39 14.08
CA THR A 26 13.55 -26.59 13.43
C THR A 26 13.71 -26.96 11.96
N ILE A 27 14.69 -26.38 11.26
CA ILE A 27 15.06 -26.76 9.89
C ILE A 27 15.49 -28.23 9.80
N GLY A 28 16.32 -28.69 10.75
CA GLY A 28 16.72 -30.09 10.85
C GLY A 28 15.52 -31.03 11.00
N ALA A 29 14.61 -30.70 11.91
CA ALA A 29 13.37 -31.46 12.12
C ALA A 29 12.47 -31.46 10.87
N LEU A 30 12.28 -30.32 10.20
CA LEU A 30 11.49 -30.23 8.97
C LEU A 30 12.06 -31.13 7.85
N THR A 31 13.37 -31.21 7.75
CA THR A 31 14.04 -32.03 6.72
C THR A 31 14.01 -33.52 7.06
N GLN A 32 14.30 -33.89 8.30
CA GLN A 32 14.47 -35.30 8.71
C GLN A 32 13.15 -35.97 9.09
N ASP A 33 12.32 -35.29 9.89
CA ASP A 33 11.11 -35.87 10.47
C ASP A 33 9.91 -35.66 9.54
N PHE A 34 9.75 -34.43 9.04
CA PHE A 34 8.61 -34.05 8.18
C PHE A 34 8.88 -34.28 6.68
N LYS A 35 10.13 -34.62 6.32
CA LYS A 35 10.58 -34.92 4.94
C LYS A 35 10.32 -33.78 3.95
N LEU A 36 10.42 -32.52 4.40
CA LEU A 36 10.29 -31.38 3.49
C LEU A 36 11.43 -31.33 2.48
N PRO A 37 11.14 -30.94 1.21
CA PRO A 37 12.17 -30.55 0.26
C PRO A 37 13.03 -29.39 0.79
N ALA A 38 14.35 -29.53 0.71
CA ALA A 38 15.28 -28.48 1.14
C ALA A 38 15.04 -27.14 0.42
N LYS A 39 14.59 -27.17 -0.84
CA LYS A 39 14.23 -25.95 -1.59
C LYS A 39 13.09 -25.17 -0.94
N PHE A 40 12.09 -25.85 -0.37
CA PHE A 40 10.94 -25.19 0.26
C PHE A 40 11.35 -24.50 1.55
N ILE A 41 12.27 -25.09 2.32
CA ILE A 41 12.84 -24.46 3.51
C ILE A 41 13.54 -23.14 3.16
N GLY A 42 14.26 -23.11 2.03
CA GLY A 42 14.87 -21.88 1.50
C GLY A 42 13.84 -20.78 1.24
N TYR A 43 12.73 -21.12 0.59
CA TYR A 43 11.63 -20.18 0.32
C TYR A 43 10.91 -19.75 1.59
N MET A 44 10.69 -20.65 2.55
CA MET A 44 10.06 -20.35 3.84
C MET A 44 10.81 -19.29 4.65
N ASN A 45 12.13 -19.17 4.45
CA ASN A 45 12.99 -18.22 5.15
C ASN A 45 13.23 -16.90 4.37
N ASP A 46 12.71 -16.76 3.15
CA ASP A 46 12.91 -15.55 2.34
C ASP A 46 11.80 -14.52 2.59
N LYS A 47 12.15 -13.40 3.23
CA LYS A 47 11.26 -12.26 3.52
C LYS A 47 10.65 -11.62 2.27
N ARG A 48 11.30 -11.75 1.12
CA ARG A 48 10.89 -11.13 -0.14
C ARG A 48 10.16 -12.09 -1.07
N GLU A 49 9.93 -13.33 -0.63
CA GLU A 49 9.30 -14.35 -1.43
C GLU A 49 7.87 -13.98 -1.83
N ARG A 50 7.51 -14.21 -3.09
CA ARG A 50 6.23 -13.74 -3.65
C ARG A 50 5.16 -14.80 -3.43
N ALA A 51 3.91 -14.37 -3.36
CA ALA A 51 2.80 -15.31 -3.34
C ALA A 51 2.79 -16.13 -4.63
N ARG A 52 2.79 -17.45 -4.50
CA ARG A 52 2.82 -18.42 -5.62
C ARG A 52 2.44 -19.81 -5.13
N LEU A 53 2.06 -20.65 -6.07
CA LEU A 53 1.88 -22.08 -5.89
C LEU A 53 3.03 -22.83 -6.58
N GLU A 54 3.61 -23.81 -5.90
CA GLU A 54 4.61 -24.71 -6.47
C GLU A 54 4.28 -26.15 -6.05
N TYR A 55 4.36 -27.09 -6.99
CA TYR A 55 4.24 -28.52 -6.71
C TYR A 55 5.58 -29.20 -6.91
N ASP A 56 5.97 -30.06 -5.98
CA ASP A 56 7.15 -30.90 -6.09
C ASP A 56 6.75 -32.35 -6.39
N GLU A 57 6.93 -32.79 -7.64
CA GLU A 57 6.55 -34.12 -8.10
C GLU A 57 7.32 -35.25 -7.39
N ILE A 58 8.55 -34.98 -6.93
CA ILE A 58 9.43 -36.00 -6.32
C ILE A 58 8.94 -36.34 -4.91
N THR A 59 8.58 -35.33 -4.13
CA THR A 59 8.18 -35.48 -2.73
C THR A 59 6.66 -35.45 -2.52
N GLY A 60 5.90 -35.03 -3.53
CA GLY A 60 4.45 -34.93 -3.49
C GLY A 60 3.91 -33.77 -2.66
N PHE A 61 4.76 -32.80 -2.31
CA PHE A 61 4.35 -31.62 -1.56
C PHE A 61 3.95 -30.46 -2.47
N TRP A 62 2.93 -29.75 -2.02
CA TRP A 62 2.58 -28.42 -2.50
C TRP A 62 3.17 -27.39 -1.56
N LEU A 63 3.65 -26.29 -2.12
CA LEU A 63 4.00 -25.07 -1.43
C LEU A 63 3.08 -23.97 -1.93
N LEU A 64 2.26 -23.43 -1.05
CA LEU A 64 1.55 -22.18 -1.25
C LEU A 64 2.20 -21.11 -0.39
N ILE A 65 2.66 -20.06 -1.04
CA ILE A 65 3.12 -18.86 -0.36
C ILE A 65 1.99 -17.85 -0.45
N PHE A 66 1.53 -17.40 0.70
CA PHE A 66 0.54 -16.34 0.82
C PHE A 66 1.20 -15.17 1.54
N ARG A 67 0.83 -13.93 1.23
CA ARG A 67 1.36 -12.78 1.95
C ARG A 67 0.32 -12.30 2.96
N GLU A 68 0.74 -12.10 4.20
CA GLU A 68 -0.09 -11.57 5.29
C GLU A 68 0.14 -10.08 5.47
N ILE A 69 -0.87 -9.37 5.97
CA ILE A 69 -0.71 -8.01 6.49
C ILE A 69 0.22 -8.01 7.71
N TYR A 70 1.16 -7.07 7.71
CA TYR A 70 2.00 -6.77 8.86
C TYR A 70 1.88 -5.29 9.24
N PRO A 71 1.29 -4.96 10.40
CA PRO A 71 1.14 -3.58 10.82
C PRO A 71 2.50 -3.01 11.24
N LEU A 72 2.80 -1.82 10.74
CA LEU A 72 3.90 -0.97 11.18
C LEU A 72 3.38 0.14 12.10
N SER A 73 4.28 0.95 12.64
CA SER A 73 3.90 2.12 13.43
C SER A 73 3.14 3.16 12.58
N GLY A 74 2.12 3.79 13.16
CA GLY A 74 1.45 4.94 12.56
C GLY A 74 0.49 4.64 11.40
N LYS A 75 -0.29 3.54 11.48
CA LYS A 75 -1.25 3.09 10.44
C LYS A 75 -0.60 2.82 9.07
N GLN A 76 0.67 2.42 9.06
CA GLN A 76 1.36 1.96 7.87
C GLN A 76 1.35 0.43 7.85
N TYR A 77 1.25 -0.16 6.67
CA TYR A 77 1.19 -1.61 6.52
C TYR A 77 2.23 -2.08 5.50
N GLU A 78 2.85 -3.20 5.81
CA GLU A 78 3.63 -4.00 4.87
C GLU A 78 2.99 -5.38 4.75
N THR A 79 3.56 -6.23 3.91
CA THR A 79 3.17 -7.63 3.86
C THR A 79 4.36 -8.53 4.10
N LEU A 80 4.15 -9.68 4.73
CA LEU A 80 5.18 -10.70 4.97
C LEU A 80 4.71 -12.06 4.42
N PRO A 81 5.62 -12.90 3.90
CA PRO A 81 5.23 -14.21 3.40
C PRO A 81 4.94 -15.17 4.55
N MET A 82 3.87 -15.94 4.37
CA MET A 82 3.40 -17.05 5.16
C MET A 82 3.43 -18.28 4.25
N SER A 83 4.10 -19.34 4.71
CA SER A 83 4.27 -20.55 3.93
C SER A 83 3.29 -21.62 4.40
N PHE A 84 2.56 -22.20 3.45
CA PHE A 84 1.72 -23.36 3.61
C PHE A 84 2.31 -24.50 2.78
N VAL A 85 2.97 -25.45 3.44
CA VAL A 85 3.50 -26.65 2.79
C VAL A 85 2.57 -27.81 3.12
N PHE A 86 1.96 -28.43 2.12
CA PHE A 86 0.92 -29.43 2.36
C PHE A 86 0.95 -30.59 1.37
N ASN A 87 0.38 -31.70 1.80
CA ASN A 87 0.03 -32.85 0.96
C ASN A 87 -1.25 -33.49 1.53
N GLN A 88 -1.62 -34.70 1.07
CA GLN A 88 -2.84 -35.38 1.53
C GLN A 88 -2.83 -35.82 3.01
N LYS A 89 -1.68 -35.75 3.70
CA LYS A 89 -1.49 -36.24 5.07
C LYS A 89 -1.17 -35.15 6.08
N GLN A 90 -0.57 -34.05 5.64
CA GLN A 90 -0.12 -33.01 6.55
C GLN A 90 -0.16 -31.61 5.93
N LEU A 91 -0.34 -30.62 6.81
CA LEU A 91 -0.15 -29.21 6.55
C LEU A 91 0.90 -28.67 7.50
N ILE A 92 1.84 -27.91 6.95
CA ILE A 92 2.93 -27.27 7.68
C ILE A 92 2.86 -25.78 7.41
N THR A 93 2.67 -25.00 8.47
CA THR A 93 2.52 -23.55 8.41
C THR A 93 3.71 -22.87 9.06
N ALA A 94 4.35 -21.93 8.36
CA ALA A 94 5.50 -21.19 8.88
C ALA A 94 5.45 -19.71 8.51
N SER A 95 5.75 -18.85 9.48
CA SER A 95 5.92 -17.42 9.33
C SER A 95 7.36 -17.01 9.64
N ILE A 96 7.85 -15.93 9.02
CA ILE A 96 9.24 -15.44 9.23
C ILE A 96 9.38 -14.60 10.50
N LYS A 97 8.27 -14.05 10.99
CA LYS A 97 8.17 -13.32 12.24
C LYS A 97 6.91 -13.82 12.95
N PRO A 98 6.80 -13.65 14.28
CA PRO A 98 5.50 -13.75 14.95
C PRO A 98 4.52 -12.88 14.16
N ALA A 99 3.62 -13.53 13.48
CA ALA A 99 2.79 -12.93 12.46
C ALA A 99 1.52 -12.50 13.18
N HIS A 100 1.30 -11.18 13.28
CA HIS A 100 0.38 -10.63 14.26
C HIS A 100 -1.04 -11.20 14.13
N TYR A 101 -1.53 -11.41 12.91
CA TYR A 101 -2.88 -11.91 12.66
C TYR A 101 -2.90 -13.44 12.53
N ALA A 102 -1.93 -14.04 11.87
CA ALA A 102 -1.74 -15.49 11.78
C ALA A 102 -1.61 -16.17 13.15
N ASP A 103 -0.85 -15.57 14.07
CA ASP A 103 -0.68 -16.13 15.41
C ASP A 103 -1.95 -15.97 16.25
N GLN A 104 -2.71 -14.89 16.05
CA GLN A 104 -4.01 -14.66 16.68
C GLN A 104 -5.10 -15.61 16.16
N ALA A 105 -4.97 -16.06 14.90
CA ALA A 105 -5.87 -17.03 14.30
C ALA A 105 -5.71 -18.45 14.88
N ILE A 106 -4.53 -18.79 15.41
CA ILE A 106 -4.21 -20.17 15.85
C ILE A 106 -5.18 -20.70 16.91
N PRO A 107 -5.47 -20.00 18.02
CA PRO A 107 -6.38 -20.50 19.05
C PRO A 107 -7.79 -20.74 18.51
N GLU A 108 -8.30 -19.85 17.67
CA GLU A 108 -9.64 -19.98 17.07
C GLU A 108 -9.72 -21.17 16.11
N LEU A 109 -8.70 -21.33 15.26
CA LEU A 109 -8.59 -22.47 14.34
C LEU A 109 -8.47 -23.78 15.10
N THR A 110 -7.69 -23.79 16.18
CA THR A 110 -7.56 -24.96 17.05
C THR A 110 -8.90 -25.31 17.70
N GLN A 111 -9.68 -24.31 18.12
CA GLN A 111 -11.02 -24.52 18.64
C GLN A 111 -11.97 -25.05 17.55
N GLU A 112 -11.91 -24.54 16.32
CA GLU A 112 -12.71 -25.04 15.20
C GLU A 112 -12.42 -26.50 14.85
N ILE A 113 -11.17 -26.94 14.99
CA ILE A 113 -10.79 -28.35 14.87
C ILE A 113 -11.42 -29.16 16.01
N GLN A 114 -11.30 -28.70 17.26
CA GLN A 114 -11.90 -29.39 18.42
C GLN A 114 -13.43 -29.48 18.34
N ASP A 115 -14.07 -28.46 17.77
CA ASP A 115 -15.52 -28.41 17.56
C ASP A 115 -15.98 -29.24 16.34
N HIS A 116 -15.07 -29.96 15.66
CA HIS A 116 -15.36 -30.75 14.45
C HIS A 116 -15.98 -29.89 13.32
N ARG A 117 -15.60 -28.61 13.25
CA ARG A 117 -16.01 -27.70 12.16
C ARG A 117 -15.02 -27.75 10.99
N ILE A 118 -13.77 -28.11 11.28
CA ILE A 118 -12.69 -28.32 10.33
C ILE A 118 -12.23 -29.78 10.44
N ASP A 119 -12.50 -30.56 9.39
CA ASP A 119 -12.24 -32.01 9.41
C ASP A 119 -10.95 -32.38 8.67
N THR A 120 -10.42 -31.50 7.82
CA THR A 120 -9.22 -31.76 7.01
C THR A 120 -8.21 -30.62 7.07
N THR A 121 -6.95 -30.93 6.80
CA THR A 121 -5.87 -29.95 6.73
C THR A 121 -6.05 -28.98 5.56
N PHE A 122 -6.80 -29.36 4.51
CA PHE A 122 -7.09 -28.44 3.40
C PHE A 122 -8.19 -27.44 3.78
N GLU A 123 -9.23 -27.90 4.49
CA GLU A 123 -10.21 -26.98 5.08
C GLU A 123 -9.53 -26.00 6.04
N LEU A 124 -8.59 -26.50 6.84
CA LEU A 124 -7.77 -25.68 7.74
C LEU A 124 -6.95 -24.63 6.99
N LEU A 125 -6.29 -25.01 5.89
CA LEU A 125 -5.57 -24.07 5.03
C LEU A 125 -6.51 -22.95 4.54
N CYS A 126 -7.69 -23.30 4.03
CA CYS A 126 -8.65 -22.31 3.56
C CYS A 126 -9.15 -21.40 4.70
N ALA A 127 -9.47 -21.97 5.86
CA ALA A 127 -9.89 -21.23 7.05
C ALA A 127 -8.80 -20.27 7.56
N TYR A 128 -7.53 -20.67 7.43
CA TYR A 128 -6.39 -19.83 7.76
C TYR A 128 -6.30 -18.64 6.79
N ILE A 129 -6.39 -18.90 5.49
CA ILE A 129 -6.36 -17.85 4.46
C ILE A 129 -7.49 -16.85 4.67
N LEU A 130 -8.72 -17.31 4.95
CA LEU A 130 -9.86 -16.43 5.20
C LEU A 130 -9.59 -15.44 6.34
N ARG A 131 -8.97 -15.89 7.44
CA ARG A 131 -8.59 -15.02 8.57
C ARG A 131 -7.51 -14.01 8.18
N MET A 132 -6.54 -14.41 7.36
CA MET A 132 -5.55 -13.48 6.81
C MET A 132 -6.19 -12.45 5.88
N VAL A 133 -7.25 -12.82 5.14
CA VAL A 133 -8.01 -11.91 4.28
C VAL A 133 -8.80 -10.88 5.09
N THR A 134 -9.38 -11.27 6.22
CA THR A 134 -10.03 -10.31 7.13
C THR A 134 -9.07 -9.18 7.54
N ALA A 135 -7.81 -9.50 7.83
CA ALA A 135 -6.80 -8.50 8.17
C ALA A 135 -6.50 -7.51 7.02
N TYR A 136 -6.70 -7.92 5.76
CA TYR A 136 -6.64 -7.00 4.62
C TYR A 136 -7.79 -6.00 4.62
N PHE A 137 -9.02 -6.44 4.91
CA PHE A 137 -10.17 -5.53 5.03
C PHE A 137 -9.95 -4.49 6.11
N ASP A 138 -9.55 -4.92 7.32
CA ASP A 138 -9.27 -4.02 8.45
C ASP A 138 -8.18 -2.99 8.10
N ALA A 139 -7.13 -3.41 7.38
CA ALA A 139 -6.05 -2.52 6.97
C ALA A 139 -6.51 -1.50 5.92
N ILE A 140 -7.33 -1.91 4.95
CA ILE A 140 -7.87 -1.02 3.91
C ILE A 140 -8.79 0.03 4.55
N ASP A 141 -9.71 -0.39 5.43
CA ASP A 141 -10.61 0.52 6.13
C ASP A 141 -9.83 1.52 6.99
N ALA A 142 -8.81 1.06 7.72
CA ALA A 142 -7.95 1.94 8.51
C ALA A 142 -7.17 2.97 7.67
N ILE A 143 -6.77 2.59 6.45
CA ILE A 143 -6.14 3.48 5.46
C ILE A 143 -7.15 4.50 4.94
N ASP A 144 -8.36 4.09 4.60
CA ASP A 144 -9.42 4.99 4.12
C ASP A 144 -9.84 6.01 5.19
N ASP A 145 -9.95 5.60 6.45
CA ASP A 145 -10.18 6.50 7.58
C ASP A 145 -9.03 7.51 7.74
N ALA A 146 -7.78 7.03 7.65
CA ALA A 146 -6.61 7.89 7.73
C ALA A 146 -6.58 8.90 6.58
N ARG A 147 -6.89 8.46 5.36
CA ARG A 147 -6.96 9.31 4.18
C ARG A 147 -8.07 10.36 4.29
N THR A 148 -9.25 9.97 4.75
CA THR A 148 -10.38 10.91 4.97
C THR A 148 -10.00 12.01 5.97
N SER A 149 -9.26 11.68 7.02
CA SER A 149 -8.75 12.66 7.99
C SER A 149 -7.76 13.68 7.41
N LEU A 150 -7.11 13.35 6.28
CA LEU A 150 -6.23 14.26 5.55
C LEU A 150 -7.04 15.17 4.59
N GLU A 151 -8.18 14.72 4.09
CA GLU A 151 -9.04 15.49 3.18
C GLU A 151 -9.83 16.60 3.89
N ASP A 152 -10.19 16.41 5.16
CA ASP A 152 -11.12 17.28 5.90
C ASP A 152 -10.52 18.65 6.33
N ILE A 153 -9.27 18.93 5.93
CA ILE A 153 -8.59 20.19 6.25
C ILE A 153 -8.57 21.02 4.98
N SER A 154 -9.48 21.99 4.89
CA SER A 154 -9.77 22.85 3.73
C SER A 154 -8.63 23.82 3.34
N GLY A 155 -7.38 23.50 3.68
CA GLY A 155 -6.20 24.35 3.60
C GLY A 155 -5.08 23.80 2.72
N ARG A 156 -3.88 24.35 2.92
CA ARG A 156 -2.66 23.91 2.24
C ARG A 156 -2.25 22.55 2.80
N PRO A 157 -2.00 21.52 1.97
CA PRO A 157 -1.35 20.33 2.47
C PRO A 157 0.06 20.68 2.97
N THR A 158 0.33 20.31 4.21
CA THR A 158 1.63 20.41 4.87
C THR A 158 2.53 19.27 4.40
N ASP A 159 3.84 19.44 4.50
CA ASP A 159 4.81 18.38 4.16
C ASP A 159 4.55 17.09 4.94
N LYS A 160 4.01 17.21 6.16
CA LYS A 160 3.60 16.07 6.99
C LYS A 160 2.41 15.33 6.40
N GLU A 161 1.37 16.03 5.97
CA GLU A 161 0.19 15.42 5.35
C GLU A 161 0.54 14.74 4.02
N ILE A 162 1.42 15.37 3.22
CA ILE A 162 1.96 14.76 2.00
C ILE A 162 2.71 13.46 2.32
N THR A 163 3.60 13.49 3.31
CA THR A 163 4.35 12.29 3.74
C THR A 163 3.42 11.18 4.24
N GLN A 164 2.37 11.54 4.99
CA GLN A 164 1.37 10.58 5.45
C GLN A 164 0.62 9.96 4.28
N LEU A 165 0.17 10.77 3.31
CA LEU A 165 -0.50 10.28 2.11
C LEU A 165 0.40 9.34 1.29
N THR A 166 1.69 9.68 1.13
CA THR A 166 2.67 8.79 0.46
C THR A 166 2.83 7.45 1.20
N ASN A 167 2.82 7.44 2.53
CA ASN A 167 2.90 6.20 3.30
C ASN A 167 1.63 5.34 3.16
N LEU A 168 0.45 5.96 3.04
CA LEU A 168 -0.80 5.26 2.74
C LEU A 168 -0.75 4.65 1.33
N SER A 169 -0.33 5.42 0.32
CA SER A 169 -0.14 4.92 -1.06
C SER A 169 0.81 3.72 -1.10
N LYS A 170 1.97 3.81 -0.42
CA LYS A 170 2.93 2.69 -0.32
C LYS A 170 2.31 1.44 0.32
N SER A 171 1.51 1.61 1.37
CA SER A 171 0.82 0.50 2.05
C SER A 171 -0.16 -0.18 1.10
N LEU A 172 -0.97 0.61 0.37
CA LEU A 172 -1.91 0.09 -0.62
C LEU A 172 -1.22 -0.64 -1.78
N ILE A 173 -0.06 -0.17 -2.25
CA ILE A 173 0.73 -0.87 -3.27
C ILE A 173 1.17 -2.25 -2.76
N TYR A 174 1.64 -2.36 -1.52
CA TYR A 174 1.98 -3.67 -0.93
C TYR A 174 0.77 -4.59 -0.84
N ILE A 175 -0.38 -4.05 -0.42
CA ILE A 175 -1.63 -4.80 -0.29
C ILE A 175 -2.11 -5.29 -1.66
N THR A 176 -2.27 -4.39 -2.63
CA THR A 176 -2.71 -4.70 -4.00
C THR A 176 -1.79 -5.73 -4.66
N THR A 177 -0.48 -5.60 -4.49
CA THR A 177 0.48 -6.56 -5.06
C THR A 177 0.35 -7.93 -4.39
N ALA A 178 0.17 -7.96 -3.07
CA ALA A 178 0.03 -9.20 -2.32
C ALA A 178 -1.29 -9.92 -2.66
N THR A 179 -2.42 -9.23 -2.61
CA THR A 179 -3.74 -9.80 -2.91
C THR A 179 -3.83 -10.27 -4.36
N ASN A 180 -3.25 -9.53 -5.32
CA ASN A 180 -3.21 -9.95 -6.72
C ASN A 180 -2.43 -11.26 -6.91
N ASN A 181 -1.21 -11.34 -6.39
CA ASN A 181 -0.39 -12.55 -6.52
C ASN A 181 -1.00 -13.74 -5.78
N SER A 182 -1.56 -13.51 -4.58
CA SER A 182 -2.31 -14.51 -3.83
C SER A 182 -3.52 -15.04 -4.61
N LEU A 183 -4.29 -14.16 -5.26
CA LEU A 183 -5.43 -14.55 -6.09
C LEU A 183 -5.00 -15.44 -7.26
N ILE A 184 -3.88 -15.09 -7.92
CA ILE A 184 -3.31 -15.91 -9.01
C ILE A 184 -2.92 -17.30 -8.47
N ALA A 185 -2.24 -17.37 -7.32
CA ALA A 185 -1.83 -18.63 -6.71
C ALA A 185 -3.04 -19.51 -6.32
N LEU A 186 -4.11 -18.92 -5.76
CA LEU A 186 -5.33 -19.66 -5.42
C LEU A 186 -6.12 -20.12 -6.65
N ARG A 187 -6.15 -19.32 -7.72
CA ARG A 187 -6.74 -19.75 -8.99
C ARG A 187 -5.94 -20.91 -9.62
N GLN A 188 -4.62 -20.88 -9.55
CA GLN A 188 -3.79 -22.01 -9.95
C GLN A 188 -4.10 -23.25 -9.11
N LEU A 189 -4.26 -23.09 -7.79
CA LEU A 189 -4.62 -24.18 -6.89
C LEU A 189 -6.00 -24.78 -7.26
N GLN A 190 -6.98 -23.93 -7.57
CA GLN A 190 -8.29 -24.37 -8.02
C GLN A 190 -8.21 -25.15 -9.33
N LEU A 191 -7.49 -24.64 -10.33
CA LEU A 191 -7.29 -25.33 -11.60
C LEU A 191 -6.63 -26.70 -11.40
N SER A 192 -5.61 -26.78 -10.55
CA SER A 192 -4.95 -28.04 -10.19
C SER A 192 -5.86 -29.02 -9.43
N SER A 193 -6.91 -28.53 -8.75
CA SER A 193 -7.89 -29.39 -8.06
C SER A 193 -9.07 -29.85 -8.93
N ASP A 194 -9.30 -29.15 -10.05
CA ASP A 194 -10.41 -29.44 -10.98
C ASP A 194 -9.99 -30.32 -12.15
N SER A 195 -8.70 -30.37 -12.45
CA SER A 195 -8.12 -31.30 -13.43
C SER A 195 -8.24 -32.74 -12.96
N ARG A 196 -8.80 -33.60 -13.81
CA ARG A 196 -8.91 -35.05 -13.53
C ARG A 196 -7.56 -35.79 -13.57
N GLN A 197 -6.50 -35.14 -14.05
CA GLN A 197 -5.17 -35.72 -14.19
C GLN A 197 -4.19 -35.25 -13.11
N ASP A 198 -4.58 -34.29 -12.28
CA ASP A 198 -3.70 -33.70 -11.27
C ASP A 198 -3.71 -34.45 -9.93
N VAL A 199 -2.63 -34.28 -9.18
CA VAL A 199 -2.37 -35.01 -7.92
C VAL A 199 -3.19 -34.48 -6.73
N LEU A 200 -3.76 -33.27 -6.85
CA LEU A 200 -4.56 -32.64 -5.80
C LEU A 200 -6.04 -33.02 -5.93
N VAL A 201 -6.51 -33.93 -5.08
CA VAL A 201 -7.92 -34.33 -5.04
C VAL A 201 -8.60 -33.66 -3.86
N LEU A 202 -9.57 -32.81 -4.14
CA LEU A 202 -10.39 -32.11 -3.14
C LEU A 202 -11.82 -32.65 -3.13
N ASN A 203 -12.38 -32.81 -1.94
CA ASN A 203 -13.79 -33.14 -1.76
C ASN A 203 -14.70 -31.91 -1.99
N ALA A 204 -16.02 -32.11 -2.04
CA ALA A 204 -16.97 -31.03 -2.33
C ALA A 204 -16.92 -29.87 -1.31
N LYS A 205 -16.71 -30.18 -0.02
CA LYS A 205 -16.60 -29.19 1.06
C LYS A 205 -15.32 -28.37 0.91
N GLU A 206 -14.19 -29.04 0.64
CA GLU A 206 -12.89 -28.40 0.37
C GLU A 206 -12.92 -27.49 -0.85
N LYS A 207 -13.56 -27.92 -1.95
CA LYS A 207 -13.76 -27.09 -3.14
C LYS A 207 -14.59 -25.84 -2.87
N ALA A 208 -15.67 -25.97 -2.08
CA ALA A 208 -16.48 -24.83 -1.65
C ALA A 208 -15.65 -23.83 -0.82
N ARG A 209 -14.87 -24.32 0.16
CA ARG A 209 -13.99 -23.48 0.99
C ARG A 209 -12.92 -22.75 0.17
N LEU A 210 -12.33 -23.41 -0.83
CA LEU A 210 -11.39 -22.77 -1.75
C LEU A 210 -12.08 -21.69 -2.59
N GLY A 211 -13.31 -21.96 -3.05
CA GLY A 211 -14.15 -20.99 -3.76
C GLY A 211 -14.39 -19.73 -2.91
N ASP A 212 -14.79 -19.90 -1.65
CA ASP A 212 -14.99 -18.79 -0.71
C ASP A 212 -13.70 -17.97 -0.54
N ALA A 213 -12.56 -18.63 -0.31
CA ALA A 213 -11.27 -17.96 -0.19
C ALA A 213 -10.89 -17.15 -1.45
N ILE A 214 -11.15 -17.68 -2.65
CA ILE A 214 -10.91 -16.98 -3.91
C ILE A 214 -11.81 -15.74 -4.03
N VAL A 215 -13.08 -15.85 -3.65
CA VAL A 215 -14.03 -14.72 -3.68
C VAL A 215 -13.56 -13.62 -2.74
N GLU A 216 -13.23 -13.96 -1.49
CA GLU A 216 -12.79 -13.00 -0.47
C GLU A 216 -11.46 -12.31 -0.85
N VAL A 217 -10.47 -13.08 -1.35
CA VAL A 217 -9.21 -12.47 -1.84
C VAL A 217 -9.47 -11.57 -3.05
N SER A 218 -10.38 -11.96 -3.95
CA SER A 218 -10.77 -11.13 -5.11
C SER A 218 -11.47 -9.85 -4.67
N GLN A 219 -12.26 -9.89 -3.59
CA GLN A 219 -12.88 -8.70 -3.02
C GLN A 219 -11.83 -7.78 -2.39
N ALA A 220 -10.92 -8.32 -1.57
CA ALA A 220 -9.83 -7.54 -0.99
C ALA A 220 -8.95 -6.87 -2.05
N LEU A 221 -8.67 -7.55 -3.17
CA LEU A 221 -7.96 -6.97 -4.31
C LEU A 221 -8.73 -5.77 -4.92
N GLN A 222 -10.03 -5.92 -5.17
CA GLN A 222 -10.85 -4.85 -5.73
C GLN A 222 -10.89 -3.63 -4.80
N MET A 223 -11.08 -3.85 -3.49
CA MET A 223 -11.06 -2.77 -2.50
C MET A 223 -9.71 -2.05 -2.47
N ALA A 224 -8.61 -2.80 -2.48
CA ALA A 224 -7.27 -2.22 -2.49
C ALA A 224 -6.99 -1.40 -3.76
N GLN A 225 -7.46 -1.87 -4.93
CA GLN A 225 -7.36 -1.13 -6.19
C GLN A 225 -8.15 0.17 -6.15
N ILE A 226 -9.40 0.14 -5.66
CA ILE A 226 -10.23 1.34 -5.50
C ILE A 226 -9.55 2.33 -4.53
N ALA A 227 -9.08 1.87 -3.38
CA ALA A 227 -8.38 2.72 -2.42
C ALA A 227 -7.10 3.33 -3.02
N THR A 228 -6.33 2.54 -3.80
CA THR A 228 -5.13 3.02 -4.51
C THR A 228 -5.50 4.15 -5.48
N ASP A 229 -6.51 3.93 -6.33
CA ASP A 229 -6.97 4.91 -7.32
C ASP A 229 -7.46 6.21 -6.65
N ILE A 230 -8.10 6.11 -5.48
CA ILE A 230 -8.57 7.30 -4.77
C ILE A 230 -7.40 8.06 -4.14
N VAL A 231 -6.48 7.38 -3.46
CA VAL A 231 -5.27 8.01 -2.89
C VAL A 231 -4.47 8.73 -3.98
N ASP A 232 -4.30 8.12 -5.16
CA ASP A 232 -3.62 8.73 -6.30
C ASP A 232 -4.34 10.00 -6.79
N ARG A 233 -5.68 10.02 -6.78
CA ARG A 233 -6.45 11.22 -7.13
C ARG A 233 -6.26 12.34 -6.10
N VAL A 234 -6.18 12.01 -4.81
CA VAL A 234 -5.92 12.99 -3.74
C VAL A 234 -4.51 13.56 -3.86
N GLU A 235 -3.51 12.70 -4.11
CA GLU A 235 -2.13 13.14 -4.30
C GLU A 235 -2.01 14.10 -5.50
N ASN A 236 -2.67 13.77 -6.61
CA ASN A 236 -2.75 14.65 -7.78
C ASN A 236 -3.45 15.98 -7.48
N ALA A 237 -4.52 15.97 -6.67
CA ALA A 237 -5.19 17.20 -6.25
C ALA A 237 -4.27 18.08 -5.39
N TYR A 238 -3.52 17.49 -4.46
CA TYR A 238 -2.53 18.21 -3.65
C TYR A 238 -1.42 18.82 -4.51
N ASN A 239 -0.88 18.07 -5.48
CA ASN A 239 0.12 18.57 -6.43
C ASN A 239 -0.42 19.75 -7.25
N ASN A 240 -1.68 19.68 -7.70
CA ASN A 240 -2.33 20.79 -8.41
C ASN A 240 -2.50 22.03 -7.53
N MET A 241 -2.89 21.87 -6.26
CA MET A 241 -2.97 22.98 -5.30
C MET A 241 -1.60 23.63 -5.06
N LEU A 242 -0.54 22.84 -4.97
CA LEU A 242 0.83 23.35 -4.81
C LEU A 242 1.27 24.15 -6.05
N ASN A 243 1.02 23.63 -7.25
CA ASN A 243 1.33 24.32 -8.51
C ASN A 243 0.57 25.65 -8.66
N ASN A 244 -0.72 25.66 -8.32
CA ASN A 244 -1.53 26.89 -8.34
C ASN A 244 -0.94 27.98 -7.42
N ARG A 245 -0.42 27.59 -6.25
CA ARG A 245 0.24 28.53 -5.33
C ARG A 245 1.58 29.02 -5.84
N LEU A 246 2.36 28.18 -6.51
CA LEU A 246 3.59 28.62 -7.16
C LEU A 246 3.28 29.68 -8.22
N ASN A 247 2.24 29.44 -9.03
CA ASN A 247 1.77 30.42 -10.02
C ASN A 247 1.29 31.72 -9.35
N GLU A 248 0.54 31.64 -8.27
CA GLU A 248 0.08 32.81 -7.51
C GLU A 248 1.24 33.60 -6.90
N THR A 249 2.22 32.91 -6.30
CA THR A 249 3.41 33.53 -5.71
C THR A 249 4.27 34.20 -6.77
N MET A 250 4.48 33.54 -7.92
CA MET A 250 5.20 34.10 -9.05
C MET A 250 4.48 35.33 -9.62
N ARG A 251 3.14 35.28 -9.74
CA ARG A 251 2.32 36.43 -10.14
C ARG A 251 2.48 37.59 -9.16
N PHE A 252 2.42 37.32 -7.84
CA PHE A 252 2.60 38.32 -6.81
C PHE A 252 3.98 39.00 -6.92
N LEU A 253 5.06 38.21 -6.94
CA LEU A 253 6.43 38.74 -7.06
C LEU A 253 6.62 39.52 -8.36
N THR A 254 6.06 39.05 -9.48
CA THR A 254 6.15 39.72 -10.79
C THR A 254 5.45 41.07 -10.78
N ILE A 255 4.22 41.14 -10.26
CA ILE A 255 3.45 42.40 -10.16
C ILE A 255 4.23 43.41 -9.31
N TRP A 256 4.70 42.99 -8.13
CA TRP A 256 5.47 43.87 -7.26
C TRP A 256 6.80 44.32 -7.87
N SER A 257 7.50 43.43 -8.58
CA SER A 257 8.74 43.78 -9.27
C SER A 257 8.50 44.84 -10.35
N ILE A 258 7.44 44.70 -11.16
CA ILE A 258 7.07 45.69 -12.18
C ILE A 258 6.70 47.04 -11.54
N VAL A 259 5.91 47.02 -10.46
CA VAL A 259 5.50 48.23 -9.75
C VAL A 259 6.72 48.97 -9.16
N LEU A 260 7.64 48.23 -8.53
CA LEU A 260 8.86 48.79 -7.92
C LEU A 260 9.90 49.26 -8.96
N MET A 261 9.84 48.79 -10.20
CA MET A 261 10.76 49.19 -11.27
C MET A 261 10.42 50.56 -11.88
N ILE A 262 9.17 51.03 -11.75
CA ILE A 262 8.72 52.27 -12.39
C ILE A 262 9.39 53.54 -11.80
N PRO A 263 9.46 53.74 -10.47
CA PRO A 263 10.07 54.94 -9.91
C PRO A 263 11.56 55.10 -10.31
N PRO A 264 12.42 54.06 -10.27
CA PRO A 264 13.80 54.14 -10.73
C PRO A 264 13.96 54.47 -12.21
N ILE A 265 13.08 53.97 -13.10
CA ILE A 265 13.11 54.32 -14.52
C ILE A 265 12.86 55.81 -14.69
N VAL A 266 11.82 56.31 -14.03
CA VAL A 266 11.41 57.71 -14.14
C VAL A 266 12.45 58.64 -13.52
N SER A 267 12.99 58.31 -12.33
CA SER A 267 14.07 59.09 -11.72
C SER A 267 15.37 59.00 -12.52
N GLY A 268 15.64 57.85 -13.15
CA GLY A 268 16.79 57.63 -14.02
C GLY A 268 16.83 58.59 -15.19
N PHE A 269 15.72 58.83 -15.88
CA PHE A 269 15.65 59.81 -16.98
C PHE A 269 16.02 61.22 -16.52
N TYR A 270 15.56 61.64 -15.33
CA TYR A 270 15.91 62.95 -14.76
C TYR A 270 17.36 63.01 -14.24
N GLY A 271 17.99 61.87 -13.96
CA GLY A 271 19.42 61.78 -13.64
C GLY A 271 20.33 61.80 -14.87
N MET A 272 19.78 61.75 -16.09
CA MET A 272 20.57 61.84 -17.32
C MET A 272 20.88 63.30 -17.64
N ASN A 273 22.14 63.59 -18.03
CA ASN A 273 22.58 64.91 -18.49
C ASN A 273 22.08 65.21 -19.92
N VAL A 274 20.78 65.01 -20.18
CA VAL A 274 20.13 65.24 -21.47
C VAL A 274 19.00 66.25 -21.27
N LYS A 275 18.85 67.22 -22.16
CA LYS A 275 17.77 68.20 -22.10
C LYS A 275 16.42 67.50 -22.34
N LEU A 276 15.67 67.29 -21.27
CA LEU A 276 14.31 66.74 -21.33
C LEU A 276 13.29 67.86 -21.56
N PRO A 277 12.28 67.64 -22.43
CA PRO A 277 11.16 68.57 -22.55
C PRO A 277 10.41 68.63 -21.21
N LEU A 278 9.97 69.83 -20.80
CA LEU A 278 9.26 70.11 -19.53
C LEU A 278 10.10 70.03 -18.24
N ALA A 279 11.43 69.85 -18.31
CA ALA A 279 12.29 69.74 -17.14
C ALA A 279 12.60 71.09 -16.42
N ASP A 280 12.56 72.22 -17.13
CA ASP A 280 12.98 73.53 -16.60
C ASP A 280 11.92 74.22 -15.71
N GLY A 281 10.74 73.62 -15.56
CA GLY A 281 9.64 74.19 -14.78
C GLY A 281 9.75 73.91 -13.27
N PRO A 282 9.38 74.85 -12.37
CA PRO A 282 9.47 74.66 -10.92
C PRO A 282 8.62 73.50 -10.36
N PHE A 283 7.64 73.03 -11.14
CA PHE A 283 6.74 71.93 -10.79
C PHE A 283 6.99 70.63 -11.59
N ALA A 284 8.06 70.56 -12.38
CA ALA A 284 8.37 69.40 -13.24
C ALA A 284 8.49 68.09 -12.43
N TRP A 285 9.07 68.15 -11.23
CA TRP A 285 9.19 67.00 -10.32
C TRP A 285 7.83 66.47 -9.84
N ILE A 286 6.84 67.35 -9.61
CA ILE A 286 5.48 66.96 -9.20
C ILE A 286 4.75 66.26 -10.35
N LEU A 287 4.81 66.85 -11.55
CA LEU A 287 4.21 66.25 -12.75
C LEU A 287 4.78 64.85 -13.02
N THR A 288 6.06 64.67 -12.77
CA THR A 288 6.76 63.38 -12.92
C THR A 288 6.25 62.33 -11.94
N ILE A 289 6.04 62.71 -10.68
CA ILE A 289 5.44 61.83 -9.66
C ILE A 289 4.01 61.45 -10.07
N ILE A 290 3.21 62.42 -10.53
CA ILE A 290 1.83 62.19 -10.97
C ILE A 290 1.79 61.19 -12.13
N TRP A 291 2.60 61.39 -13.18
CA TRP A 291 2.67 60.47 -14.31
C TRP A 291 3.16 59.06 -13.92
N SER A 292 4.10 58.97 -12.98
CA SER A 292 4.57 57.69 -12.44
C SER A 292 3.47 56.94 -11.70
N LEU A 293 2.73 57.63 -10.83
CA LEU A 293 1.60 57.06 -10.09
C LEU A 293 0.45 56.67 -11.02
N LEU A 294 0.19 57.44 -12.07
CA LEU A 294 -0.79 57.09 -13.11
C LEU A 294 -0.38 55.82 -13.88
N ALA A 295 0.90 55.69 -14.24
CA ALA A 295 1.42 54.49 -14.90
C ALA A 295 1.32 53.25 -14.01
N ILE A 296 1.69 53.37 -12.73
CA ILE A 296 1.54 52.31 -11.72
C ILE A 296 0.06 51.94 -11.55
N GLY A 297 -0.81 52.94 -11.39
CA GLY A 297 -2.26 52.75 -11.22
C GLY A 297 -2.90 52.05 -12.41
N LEU A 298 -2.52 52.42 -13.63
CA LEU A 298 -3.01 51.79 -14.87
C LEU A 298 -2.56 50.33 -14.98
N LEU A 299 -1.31 50.03 -14.60
CA LEU A 299 -0.80 48.64 -14.59
C LEU A 299 -1.51 47.80 -13.54
N ILE A 300 -1.64 48.30 -12.31
CA ILE A 300 -2.37 47.60 -11.24
C ILE A 300 -3.82 47.36 -11.66
N TRP A 301 -4.49 48.37 -12.22
CA TRP A 301 -5.85 48.23 -12.73
C TRP A 301 -5.96 47.18 -13.84
N ARG A 302 -5.03 47.16 -14.79
CA ARG A 302 -4.98 46.15 -15.86
C ARG A 302 -4.74 44.74 -15.30
N PHE A 303 -3.84 44.59 -14.33
CA PHE A 303 -3.56 43.30 -13.69
C PHE A 303 -4.72 42.79 -12.85
N TYR A 304 -5.49 43.69 -12.21
CA TYR A 304 -6.68 43.32 -11.45
C TYR A 304 -7.85 42.92 -12.37
N ARG A 305 -7.99 43.58 -13.53
CA ARG A 305 -9.03 43.29 -14.51
C ARG A 305 -8.80 41.99 -15.30
N ASN A 306 -7.55 41.61 -15.53
CA ASN A 306 -7.19 40.39 -16.26
C ASN A 306 -6.93 39.18 -15.34
N SER A 307 -7.61 39.11 -14.19
CA SER A 307 -7.34 38.08 -13.17
C SER A 307 -7.80 36.66 -13.52
N ASP A 308 -8.44 36.47 -14.68
CA ASP A 308 -8.96 35.18 -15.17
C ASP A 308 -8.06 34.51 -16.24
N LEU A 309 -6.78 34.88 -16.33
CA LEU A 309 -5.74 34.18 -17.10
C LEU A 309 -4.59 33.76 -16.18
#